data_AF-A0A8H3CB60-F1
#
_entry.id   AF-A0A8H3CB60-F1
#
_cell.length_a   1.000
_cell.length_b   1.000
_cell.length_c   1.000
_cell.angle_alpha   90.00
_cell.angle_beta   90.00
_cell.angle_gamma   90.00
#
_symmetry.space_group_name_H-M   'P 1'
#
loop_
_entity.id
_entity.type
_entity.pdbx_description
1 polymer ?
#
loop_
_entity_poly.entity_id
_entity_poly.type
_entity_poly.pdbx_seq_one_letter_code
_entity_poly.pdbx_strand_id
1 'polypeptide(L)'
;VFAQENWGRRGNKDWIHKYRPDAGSGRNFVYDYCHESGLGGTPDCSPQDYVNVSVTQLFYTVNMVHDLYYRYGFDEASRNFQQDNYGRGGRDNDAVIAYAQDGSGSNNARFTTPPDGKHGRCHMYLWDYLSSARDSDFDAGTLIHELTHGLSNRLTGGPANSGCLNFGESGGLGEGWGDFLATTIRSIQYGGHGEFAISDWVSGDVRGVRYYLYSTNRTVNPQTYATMNELRYWGEHEIGEIWAEALWIVMQGLIRKHGFSSTLFPPQPLDNGKIPTGNFYRSQAVGKPLVPRHGNTLMVQLVILAMKLQPCRPSFFDARDAIIEADRVLTGGENFCELWVGFSLSGLGIDASLRKADRWGGGVRKDGLKVPTESSLAD
;
A
#
# COMPACT_ATOMS: atom_id res chain seq x y z
N VAL A 1 17.51 -1.91 -3.93
CA VAL A 1 17.42 -1.58 -2.49
C VAL A 1 18.76 -1.85 -1.82
N PHE A 2 19.10 -1.06 -0.79
CA PHE A 2 20.20 -1.34 0.14
C PHE A 2 19.61 -1.53 1.54
N ALA A 3 19.71 -2.73 2.09
CA ALA A 3 19.21 -3.08 3.42
C ALA A 3 20.36 -3.26 4.42
N GLN A 4 20.17 -2.80 5.66
CA GLN A 4 21.17 -2.84 6.73
C GLN A 4 20.51 -2.65 8.11
N GLU A 5 21.22 -2.98 9.19
CA GLU A 5 20.83 -2.54 10.54
C GLU A 5 20.95 -1.02 10.72
N ASN A 6 20.25 -0.47 11.73
CA ASN A 6 20.51 0.90 12.17
C ASN A 6 20.26 1.16 13.68
N TRP A 7 20.93 0.46 14.58
CA TRP A 7 20.64 0.49 16.03
C TRP A 7 20.96 1.77 16.81
N GLY A 8 21.53 2.80 16.17
CA GLY A 8 21.93 4.02 16.87
C GLY A 8 20.73 4.87 17.30
N ARG A 9 20.71 5.39 18.54
CA ARG A 9 19.63 6.23 19.13
C ARG A 9 19.23 7.50 18.36
N ARG A 10 19.90 7.82 17.25
CA ARG A 10 19.56 8.95 16.35
C ARG A 10 19.42 8.54 14.89
N GLY A 11 19.60 7.25 14.58
CA GLY A 11 19.77 6.72 13.23
C GLY A 11 21.03 7.31 12.58
N ASN A 12 22.00 6.47 12.20
CA ASN A 12 23.11 6.98 11.40
C ASN A 12 22.71 6.96 9.92
N LYS A 13 22.75 8.12 9.26
CA LYS A 13 22.45 8.25 7.81
C LYS A 13 23.55 7.68 6.91
N ASP A 14 24.70 7.32 7.48
CA ASP A 14 25.78 6.64 6.77
C ASP A 14 25.47 5.15 6.57
N TRP A 15 24.48 4.87 5.73
CA TRP A 15 23.99 3.53 5.43
C TRP A 15 25.01 2.67 4.66
N ILE A 16 26.01 3.28 4.02
CA ILE A 16 26.98 2.57 3.18
C ILE A 16 27.81 1.60 4.03
N HIS A 17 28.27 2.07 5.18
CA HIS A 17 29.16 1.35 6.10
C HIS A 17 28.43 0.57 7.20
N LYS A 18 27.10 0.54 7.15
CA LYS A 18 26.28 -0.21 8.10
C LYS A 18 26.32 -1.71 7.85
N TYR A 19 26.12 -2.46 8.93
CA TYR A 19 26.18 -3.91 8.87
C TYR A 19 25.02 -4.48 8.05
N ARG A 20 25.36 -5.45 7.20
CA ARG A 20 24.44 -6.28 6.45
C ARG A 20 25.05 -7.68 6.34
N PRO A 21 24.23 -8.74 6.37
CA PRO A 21 24.74 -10.10 6.24
C PRO A 21 25.42 -10.32 4.88
N ASP A 22 26.56 -10.99 4.88
CA ASP A 22 27.26 -11.45 3.68
C ASP A 22 27.25 -12.99 3.65
N ALA A 23 26.50 -13.56 2.71
CA ALA A 23 26.41 -15.00 2.50
C ALA A 23 27.51 -15.55 1.57
N GLY A 24 28.54 -14.74 1.27
CA GLY A 24 29.66 -15.07 0.40
C GLY A 24 29.23 -15.40 -1.03
N SER A 25 30.10 -16.07 -1.77
CA SER A 25 29.84 -16.48 -3.16
C SER A 25 28.66 -17.44 -3.32
N GLY A 26 28.33 -18.18 -2.26
CA GLY A 26 27.21 -19.13 -2.22
C GLY A 26 25.84 -18.45 -2.20
N ARG A 27 25.75 -17.18 -1.76
CA ARG A 27 24.51 -16.39 -1.70
C ARG A 27 23.36 -17.12 -0.99
N ASN A 28 23.69 -17.93 0.02
CA ASN A 28 22.71 -18.66 0.82
C ASN A 28 22.35 -17.85 2.08
N PHE A 29 21.28 -17.06 2.00
CA PHE A 29 20.81 -16.20 3.09
C PHE A 29 19.81 -16.93 4.00
N VAL A 30 20.23 -18.04 4.58
CA VAL A 30 19.46 -18.81 5.56
C VAL A 30 20.09 -18.60 6.93
N TYR A 31 19.33 -17.98 7.83
CA TYR A 31 19.74 -17.67 9.18
C TYR A 31 18.66 -18.14 10.14
N ASP A 32 19.08 -18.67 11.28
CA ASP A 32 18.15 -19.08 12.31
C ASP A 32 17.47 -17.84 12.92
N TYR A 33 16.14 -17.87 12.96
CA TYR A 33 15.41 -17.09 13.95
C TYR A 33 15.60 -17.80 15.30
N CYS A 34 15.80 -17.04 16.38
CA CYS A 34 16.12 -17.61 17.68
C CYS A 34 15.19 -18.76 18.09
N HIS A 35 15.67 -19.64 18.97
CA HIS A 35 14.87 -20.75 19.50
C HIS A 35 13.52 -20.24 20.04
N GLU A 36 12.43 -20.71 19.42
CA GLU A 36 11.08 -20.44 19.90
C GLU A 36 10.87 -21.17 21.23
N SER A 37 10.87 -20.46 22.35
CA SER A 37 10.34 -20.99 23.61
C SER A 37 8.82 -21.04 23.49
N GLY A 38 8.24 -22.24 23.54
CA GLY A 38 6.80 -22.47 23.28
C GLY A 38 5.84 -21.56 24.07
N LEU A 39 4.69 -21.33 23.42
CA LEU A 39 3.53 -20.50 23.79
C LEU A 39 3.73 -18.98 23.63
N GLY A 40 3.70 -18.49 22.39
CA GLY A 40 3.45 -17.06 22.12
C GLY A 40 4.27 -16.36 21.02
N GLY A 41 5.10 -17.09 20.26
CA GLY A 41 5.77 -16.55 19.06
C GLY A 41 6.72 -15.38 19.29
N THR A 42 7.28 -15.25 20.51
CA THR A 42 8.29 -14.22 20.81
C THR A 42 9.67 -14.89 20.98
N PRO A 43 10.73 -14.34 20.38
CA PRO A 43 12.09 -14.84 20.57
C PRO A 43 12.54 -14.74 22.03
N ASP A 44 13.21 -15.79 22.53
CA ASP A 44 13.94 -15.78 23.82
C ASP A 44 15.36 -15.21 23.68
N CYS A 45 15.51 -14.17 22.86
CA CYS A 45 16.80 -13.55 22.55
C CYS A 45 16.64 -12.07 22.25
N SER A 46 17.75 -11.34 22.22
CA SER A 46 17.76 -9.93 21.85
C SER A 46 17.47 -9.77 20.35
N PRO A 47 16.75 -8.72 19.90
CA PRO A 47 16.59 -8.43 18.48
C PRO A 47 17.88 -8.37 17.67
N GLN A 48 18.97 -7.95 18.30
CA GLN A 48 20.28 -7.89 17.66
C GLN A 48 20.85 -9.27 17.33
N ASP A 49 20.45 -10.32 18.06
CA ASP A 49 20.94 -11.68 17.87
C ASP A 49 20.44 -12.30 16.55
N TYR A 50 19.28 -11.86 16.06
CA TYR A 50 18.67 -12.31 14.80
C TYR A 50 18.70 -11.26 13.68
N VAL A 51 19.58 -10.27 13.75
CA VAL A 51 19.65 -9.18 12.76
C VAL A 51 19.86 -9.65 11.31
N ASN A 52 20.55 -10.78 11.13
CA ASN A 52 20.79 -11.33 9.79
C ASN A 52 19.50 -11.73 9.09
N VAL A 53 18.59 -12.40 9.81
CA VAL A 53 17.29 -12.78 9.25
C VAL A 53 16.39 -11.55 9.10
N SER A 54 16.46 -10.56 10.02
CA SER A 54 15.74 -9.29 9.91
C SER A 54 16.13 -8.49 8.65
N VAL A 55 17.42 -8.22 8.44
CA VAL A 55 17.91 -7.52 7.24
C VAL A 55 17.60 -8.30 5.95
N THR A 56 17.68 -9.64 5.99
CA THR A 56 17.35 -10.49 4.85
C THR A 56 15.85 -10.44 4.52
N GLN A 57 14.98 -10.51 5.52
CA GLN A 57 13.52 -10.42 5.36
C GLN A 57 13.12 -9.04 4.81
N LEU A 58 13.69 -7.97 5.37
CA LEU A 58 13.50 -6.60 4.87
C LEU A 58 13.90 -6.49 3.39
N PHE A 59 15.10 -6.98 3.05
CA PHE A 59 15.58 -6.98 1.67
C PHE A 59 14.64 -7.76 0.74
N TYR A 60 14.21 -8.95 1.13
CA TYR A 60 13.30 -9.78 0.36
C TYR A 60 11.97 -9.06 0.10
N THR A 61 11.30 -8.57 1.15
CA THR A 61 9.99 -7.93 1.03
C THR A 61 10.06 -6.67 0.19
N VAL A 62 11.09 -5.82 0.37
CA VAL A 62 11.26 -4.59 -0.43
C VAL A 62 11.41 -4.91 -1.91
N ASN A 63 12.21 -5.93 -2.28
CA ASN A 63 12.35 -6.32 -3.69
C ASN A 63 11.06 -6.93 -4.25
N MET A 64 10.37 -7.79 -3.50
CA MET A 64 9.12 -8.39 -3.95
C MET A 64 8.03 -7.34 -4.19
N VAL A 65 7.92 -6.34 -3.30
CA VAL A 65 6.97 -5.23 -3.44
C VAL A 65 7.37 -4.30 -4.60
N HIS A 66 8.66 -4.01 -4.76
CA HIS A 66 9.18 -3.29 -5.92
C HIS A 66 8.74 -3.98 -7.22
N ASP A 67 9.02 -5.28 -7.35
CA ASP A 67 8.69 -6.04 -8.55
C ASP A 67 7.18 -6.06 -8.77
N LEU A 68 6.39 -6.28 -7.72
CA LEU A 68 4.94 -6.24 -7.83
C LEU A 68 4.46 -4.89 -8.40
N TYR A 69 4.86 -3.77 -7.80
CA TYR A 69 4.45 -2.44 -8.27
C TYR A 69 4.98 -2.14 -9.68
N TYR A 70 6.20 -2.56 -10.01
CA TYR A 70 6.76 -2.47 -11.35
C TYR A 70 5.85 -3.13 -12.37
N ARG A 71 5.35 -4.33 -12.06
CA ARG A 71 4.46 -5.09 -12.95
C ARG A 71 3.07 -4.46 -13.13
N TYR A 72 2.66 -3.55 -12.24
CA TYR A 72 1.45 -2.72 -12.38
C TYR A 72 1.74 -1.32 -12.96
N GLY A 73 2.97 -1.06 -13.38
CA GLY A 73 3.37 0.16 -14.08
C GLY A 73 4.03 1.21 -13.19
N PHE A 74 4.47 0.89 -11.97
CA PHE A 74 5.44 1.74 -11.26
C PHE A 74 6.86 1.43 -11.75
N ASP A 75 7.09 1.78 -13.01
CA ASP A 75 8.34 1.60 -13.74
C ASP A 75 9.25 2.83 -13.65
N GLU A 76 10.37 2.80 -14.34
CA GLU A 76 11.38 3.86 -14.33
C GLU A 76 10.80 5.19 -14.84
N ALA A 77 10.04 5.17 -15.94
CA ALA A 77 9.36 6.35 -16.47
C ALA A 77 8.31 6.91 -15.50
N SER A 78 7.71 6.03 -14.69
CA SER A 78 6.80 6.38 -13.60
C SER A 78 7.52 6.72 -12.30
N ARG A 79 8.86 6.75 -12.30
CA ARG A 79 9.73 7.26 -11.22
C ARG A 79 9.73 6.33 -10.01
N ASN A 80 9.96 5.05 -10.27
CA ASN A 80 10.19 4.06 -9.22
C ASN A 80 11.55 4.25 -8.53
N PHE A 81 11.91 3.33 -7.63
CA PHE A 81 13.14 3.41 -6.86
C PHE A 81 14.16 2.38 -7.33
N GLN A 82 15.08 2.79 -8.20
CA GLN A 82 16.09 1.93 -8.81
C GLN A 82 17.48 2.58 -8.72
N GLN A 83 18.50 1.75 -8.52
CA GLN A 83 19.88 2.24 -8.54
C GLN A 83 20.34 2.54 -9.97
N ASP A 84 19.87 1.73 -10.92
CA ASP A 84 20.12 1.85 -12.35
C ASP A 84 18.79 1.61 -13.08
N ASN A 85 18.46 2.51 -14.02
CA ASN A 85 17.23 2.47 -14.81
C ASN A 85 17.45 1.81 -16.19
N TYR A 86 18.67 1.39 -16.52
CA TYR A 86 19.03 0.76 -17.80
C TYR A 86 18.62 1.61 -19.01
N GLY A 87 18.60 2.94 -18.87
CA GLY A 87 18.16 3.88 -19.90
C GLY A 87 16.65 3.87 -20.21
N ARG A 88 15.79 3.30 -19.35
CA ARG A 88 14.34 3.15 -19.58
C ARG A 88 13.50 4.37 -19.19
N GLY A 89 14.12 5.44 -18.72
CA GLY A 89 13.44 6.68 -18.29
C GLY A 89 13.66 6.98 -16.81
N GLY A 90 13.02 8.04 -16.32
CA GLY A 90 13.17 8.51 -14.94
C GLY A 90 14.60 8.99 -14.61
N ARG A 91 14.87 9.15 -13.32
CA ARG A 91 16.20 9.42 -12.77
C ARG A 91 16.60 8.25 -11.87
N ASP A 92 17.76 7.67 -12.16
CA ASP A 92 18.33 6.56 -11.41
C ASP A 92 19.02 7.04 -10.12
N ASN A 93 19.85 6.18 -9.51
CA ASN A 93 20.57 6.45 -8.28
C ASN A 93 19.63 6.79 -7.11
N ASP A 94 18.48 6.11 -7.04
CA ASP A 94 17.44 6.41 -6.06
C ASP A 94 16.81 5.19 -5.42
N ALA A 95 17.48 4.04 -5.48
CA ALA A 95 17.09 2.82 -4.78
C ALA A 95 16.71 3.08 -3.31
N VAL A 96 15.72 2.33 -2.81
CA VAL A 96 15.33 2.40 -1.39
C VAL A 96 16.51 2.05 -0.49
N ILE A 97 16.75 2.89 0.51
CA ILE A 97 17.62 2.60 1.67
C ILE A 97 16.71 2.11 2.79
N ALA A 98 16.85 0.84 3.17
CA ALA A 98 15.99 0.18 4.13
C ALA A 98 16.78 -0.12 5.42
N TYR A 99 16.28 0.36 6.55
CA TYR A 99 16.90 0.20 7.86
C TYR A 99 16.08 -0.78 8.69
N ALA A 100 16.69 -1.93 8.99
CA ALA A 100 16.16 -2.90 9.92
C ALA A 100 16.46 -2.47 11.36
N GLN A 101 15.51 -2.72 12.26
CA GLN A 101 15.65 -2.44 13.69
C GLN A 101 16.21 -1.03 13.99
N ASP A 102 15.71 -0.02 13.28
CA ASP A 102 16.23 1.34 13.35
C ASP A 102 16.00 1.95 14.74
N GLY A 103 17.09 2.33 15.41
CA GLY A 103 17.08 2.85 16.78
C GLY A 103 16.66 4.32 16.90
N SER A 104 16.26 4.98 15.80
CA SER A 104 15.72 6.35 15.82
C SER A 104 14.26 6.43 16.26
N GLY A 105 13.55 5.30 16.36
CA GLY A 105 12.18 5.20 16.82
C GLY A 105 11.85 3.84 17.44
N SER A 106 10.63 3.71 17.94
CA SER A 106 10.02 2.46 18.39
C SER A 106 8.50 2.52 18.17
N ASN A 107 7.83 1.37 18.17
CA ASN A 107 6.37 1.25 18.06
C ASN A 107 5.77 1.96 16.83
N ASN A 108 6.52 1.98 15.72
CA ASN A 108 6.12 2.62 14.49
C ASN A 108 6.94 2.04 13.31
N ALA A 109 6.75 2.60 12.13
CA ALA A 109 7.68 2.54 11.01
C ALA A 109 7.64 3.89 10.28
N ARG A 110 8.48 4.08 9.26
CA ARG A 110 8.44 5.31 8.44
C ARG A 110 9.07 5.13 7.07
N PHE A 111 8.42 5.66 6.05
CA PHE A 111 9.01 5.91 4.76
C PHE A 111 9.18 7.42 4.48
N THR A 112 10.34 7.79 3.95
CA THR A 112 10.57 9.15 3.42
C THR A 112 10.68 9.09 1.91
N THR A 113 9.81 9.82 1.21
CA THR A 113 9.74 9.87 -0.25
C THR A 113 10.24 11.20 -0.79
N PRO A 114 11.54 11.34 -1.11
CA PRO A 114 11.99 12.49 -1.87
C PRO A 114 11.60 12.37 -3.36
N PRO A 115 11.70 13.46 -4.14
CA PRO A 115 11.55 13.42 -5.59
C PRO A 115 12.49 12.43 -6.28
N ASP A 116 12.13 12.06 -7.51
CA ASP A 116 12.87 11.15 -8.40
C ASP A 116 14.37 11.47 -8.51
N GLY A 117 15.21 10.43 -8.50
CA GLY A 117 16.67 10.57 -8.47
C GLY A 117 17.26 10.82 -7.07
N LYS A 118 16.47 10.63 -6.02
CA LYS A 118 16.92 10.64 -4.62
C LYS A 118 16.37 9.44 -3.88
N HIS A 119 17.25 8.80 -3.11
CA HIS A 119 16.91 7.62 -2.33
C HIS A 119 15.69 7.81 -1.41
N GLY A 120 14.68 6.96 -1.61
CA GLY A 120 13.67 6.70 -0.60
C GLY A 120 14.29 6.06 0.65
N ARG A 121 13.75 6.33 1.83
CA ARG A 121 14.25 5.76 3.09
C ARG A 121 13.14 5.06 3.85
N CYS A 122 13.25 3.75 4.04
CA CYS A 122 12.34 2.93 4.83
C CYS A 122 12.99 2.63 6.18
N HIS A 123 12.31 2.96 7.26
CA HIS A 123 12.76 2.77 8.63
C HIS A 123 11.78 1.82 9.32
N MET A 124 12.24 0.61 9.65
CA MET A 124 11.47 -0.36 10.44
C MET A 124 11.97 -0.30 11.88
N TYR A 125 11.05 -0.30 12.85
CA TYR A 125 11.40 -0.19 14.27
C TYR A 125 11.05 -1.45 15.06
N LEU A 126 11.61 -1.55 16.26
CA LEU A 126 11.18 -2.52 17.25
C LEU A 126 9.92 -2.00 17.97
N TRP A 127 9.03 -2.92 18.35
CA TRP A 127 7.78 -2.64 19.05
C TRP A 127 7.81 -3.28 20.44
N ASP A 128 7.78 -2.46 21.48
CA ASP A 128 8.04 -2.85 22.88
C ASP A 128 6.78 -2.87 23.76
N TYR A 129 5.58 -2.97 23.16
CA TYR A 129 4.31 -3.11 23.88
C TYR A 129 4.21 -4.41 24.70
N LEU A 130 5.01 -5.43 24.38
CA LEU A 130 5.06 -6.71 25.06
C LEU A 130 6.41 -6.92 25.75
N SER A 131 6.48 -7.87 26.69
CA SER A 131 7.69 -8.15 27.47
C SER A 131 8.91 -8.55 26.63
N SER A 132 8.69 -9.01 25.39
CA SER A 132 9.74 -9.15 24.37
C SER A 132 9.34 -8.31 23.16
N ALA A 133 10.24 -7.41 22.75
CA ALA A 133 9.98 -6.50 21.65
C ALA A 133 9.84 -7.28 20.33
N ARG A 134 8.81 -6.95 19.54
CA ARG A 134 8.56 -7.54 18.23
C ARG A 134 9.25 -6.72 17.15
N ASP A 135 9.90 -7.38 16.22
CA ASP A 135 10.64 -6.75 15.12
C ASP A 135 9.72 -6.55 13.91
N SER A 136 9.41 -5.29 13.57
CA SER A 136 8.50 -4.98 12.47
C SER A 136 9.04 -5.31 11.08
N ASP A 137 10.33 -5.64 10.95
CA ASP A 137 10.88 -6.20 9.71
C ASP A 137 10.19 -7.52 9.29
N PHE A 138 9.56 -8.24 10.23
CA PHE A 138 8.75 -9.45 9.96
C PHE A 138 7.26 -9.19 9.76
N ASP A 139 6.78 -7.96 10.00
CA ASP A 139 5.39 -7.59 9.82
C ASP A 139 5.16 -7.07 8.39
N ALA A 140 4.77 -7.97 7.49
CA ALA A 140 4.54 -7.63 6.09
C ALA A 140 3.48 -6.54 5.92
N GLY A 141 2.50 -6.43 6.82
CA GLY A 141 1.48 -5.38 6.76
C GLY A 141 2.09 -4.00 6.92
N THR A 142 2.90 -3.84 7.97
CA THR A 142 3.63 -2.61 8.29
C THR A 142 4.63 -2.26 7.18
N LEU A 143 5.47 -3.21 6.76
CA LEU A 143 6.49 -2.94 5.75
C LEU A 143 5.90 -2.58 4.37
N ILE A 144 4.85 -3.27 3.92
CA ILE A 144 4.18 -2.95 2.65
C ILE A 144 3.50 -1.58 2.72
N HIS A 145 2.90 -1.23 3.86
CA HIS A 145 2.33 0.09 4.09
C HIS A 145 3.37 1.19 3.85
N GLU A 146 4.55 1.07 4.48
CA GLU A 146 5.63 2.05 4.31
C GLU A 146 6.10 2.16 2.86
N LEU A 147 6.27 1.03 2.17
CA LEU A 147 6.66 1.03 0.76
C LEU A 147 5.61 1.68 -0.14
N THR A 148 4.34 1.62 0.25
CA THR A 148 3.24 2.29 -0.45
C THR A 148 3.29 3.81 -0.31
N HIS A 149 3.83 4.37 0.77
CA HIS A 149 4.12 5.81 0.82
C HIS A 149 5.13 6.23 -0.25
N GLY A 150 6.11 5.37 -0.55
CA GLY A 150 7.02 5.54 -1.68
C GLY A 150 6.26 5.64 -3.01
N LEU A 151 5.44 4.64 -3.28
CA LEU A 151 4.59 4.54 -4.49
C LEU A 151 3.67 5.77 -4.64
N SER A 152 2.82 6.02 -3.64
CA SER A 152 1.76 7.03 -3.71
C SER A 152 2.31 8.46 -3.83
N ASN A 153 3.37 8.79 -3.08
CA ASN A 153 4.01 10.12 -3.16
C ASN A 153 4.82 10.32 -4.45
N ARG A 154 5.39 9.26 -5.03
CA ARG A 154 6.00 9.38 -6.37
C ARG A 154 4.92 9.59 -7.42
N LEU A 155 3.84 8.80 -7.42
CA LEU A 155 2.86 8.87 -8.49
C LEU A 155 2.00 10.14 -8.46
N THR A 156 1.57 10.60 -7.29
CA THR A 156 0.59 11.69 -7.13
C THR A 156 1.14 13.06 -7.49
N GLY A 157 0.37 13.84 -8.26
CA GLY A 157 0.67 15.25 -8.53
C GLY A 157 1.85 15.49 -9.48
N GLY A 158 2.30 14.45 -10.18
CA GLY A 158 3.21 14.53 -11.32
C GLY A 158 4.72 14.48 -11.01
N PRO A 159 5.56 14.46 -12.07
CA PRO A 159 6.97 14.08 -12.04
C PRO A 159 7.86 14.74 -10.98
N ALA A 160 7.65 16.02 -10.72
CA ALA A 160 8.56 16.85 -9.93
C ALA A 160 8.14 17.05 -8.46
N ASN A 161 6.99 16.51 -8.05
CA ASN A 161 6.40 16.83 -6.74
C ASN A 161 6.15 15.57 -5.92
N SER A 162 6.80 15.47 -4.76
CA SER A 162 6.57 14.40 -3.78
C SER A 162 5.96 14.92 -2.48
N GLY A 163 5.35 16.12 -2.53
CA GLY A 163 4.70 16.76 -1.39
C GLY A 163 3.17 16.84 -1.50
N CYS A 164 2.58 15.98 -2.33
CA CYS A 164 1.16 16.06 -2.66
C CYS A 164 0.22 15.36 -1.68
N LEU A 165 0.77 14.57 -0.74
CA LEU A 165 0.01 13.75 0.21
C LEU A 165 0.48 14.02 1.65
N ASN A 166 0.79 15.28 1.97
CA ASN A 166 1.51 15.63 3.19
C ASN A 166 0.62 16.02 4.38
N PHE A 167 -0.69 16.24 4.18
CA PHE A 167 -1.53 16.80 5.24
C PHE A 167 -3.03 16.61 4.99
N GLY A 168 -3.79 16.50 6.08
CA GLY A 168 -5.25 16.47 6.07
C GLY A 168 -5.80 15.32 5.23
N GLU A 169 -6.88 15.56 4.49
CA GLU A 169 -7.55 14.52 3.69
C GLU A 169 -6.60 13.87 2.66
N SER A 170 -5.71 14.66 2.04
CA SER A 170 -4.68 14.13 1.13
C SER A 170 -3.62 13.28 1.82
N GLY A 171 -3.25 13.62 3.07
CA GLY A 171 -2.36 12.79 3.88
C GLY A 171 -3.02 11.48 4.27
N GLY A 172 -4.30 11.54 4.67
CA GLY A 172 -5.08 10.35 4.96
C GLY A 172 -5.28 9.43 3.76
N LEU A 173 -5.44 9.96 2.54
CA LEU A 173 -5.37 9.12 1.34
C LEU A 173 -4.04 8.35 1.23
N GLY A 174 -2.93 9.01 1.57
CA GLY A 174 -1.59 8.42 1.70
C GLY A 174 -1.56 7.19 2.59
N GLU A 175 -2.06 7.35 3.83
CA GLU A 175 -2.20 6.29 4.82
C GLU A 175 -3.13 5.16 4.34
N GLY A 176 -4.27 5.52 3.77
CA GLY A 176 -5.28 4.57 3.31
C GLY A 176 -4.83 3.73 2.10
N TRP A 177 -4.05 4.29 1.17
CA TRP A 177 -3.45 3.48 0.11
C TRP A 177 -2.48 2.44 0.67
N GLY A 178 -1.68 2.81 1.67
CA GLY A 178 -0.75 1.91 2.34
C GLY A 178 -1.45 0.72 2.97
N ASP A 179 -2.47 1.01 3.78
CA ASP A 179 -3.29 -0.01 4.41
C ASP A 179 -4.01 -0.89 3.40
N PHE A 180 -4.58 -0.30 2.34
CA PHE A 180 -5.29 -1.05 1.30
C PHE A 180 -4.38 -2.00 0.54
N LEU A 181 -3.20 -1.57 0.09
CA LEU A 181 -2.28 -2.45 -0.65
C LEU A 181 -1.67 -3.52 0.26
N ALA A 182 -1.27 -3.16 1.49
CA ALA A 182 -0.80 -4.13 2.48
C ALA A 182 -1.85 -5.19 2.80
N THR A 183 -3.11 -4.79 2.94
CA THR A 183 -4.24 -5.69 3.19
C THR A 183 -4.54 -6.55 1.96
N THR A 184 -4.59 -5.96 0.78
CA THR A 184 -4.87 -6.68 -0.47
C THR A 184 -3.82 -7.76 -0.74
N ILE A 185 -2.53 -7.45 -0.58
CA ILE A 185 -1.43 -8.40 -0.78
C ILE A 185 -1.50 -9.55 0.22
N ARG A 186 -1.70 -9.26 1.52
CA ARG A 186 -1.82 -10.30 2.55
C ARG A 186 -3.10 -11.13 2.41
N SER A 187 -4.19 -10.55 1.91
CA SER A 187 -5.47 -11.25 1.75
C SER A 187 -5.40 -12.42 0.76
N ILE A 188 -4.38 -12.46 -0.10
CA ILE A 188 -4.21 -13.51 -1.11
C ILE A 188 -4.16 -14.91 -0.48
N GLN A 189 -3.47 -15.06 0.66
CA GLN A 189 -3.38 -16.35 1.36
C GLN A 189 -4.71 -16.81 1.97
N TYR A 190 -5.70 -15.91 2.05
CA TYR A 190 -7.05 -16.16 2.57
C TYR A 190 -8.12 -16.10 1.47
N GLY A 191 -7.72 -16.17 0.19
CA GLY A 191 -8.65 -16.14 -0.94
C GLY A 191 -9.30 -14.77 -1.18
N GLY A 192 -8.75 -13.69 -0.63
CA GLY A 192 -9.24 -12.32 -0.84
C GLY A 192 -10.49 -11.97 -0.04
N HIS A 193 -10.80 -12.70 1.03
CA HIS A 193 -11.95 -12.45 1.90
C HIS A 193 -11.52 -12.48 3.38
N GLY A 194 -12.37 -11.94 4.26
CA GLY A 194 -12.15 -11.91 5.69
C GLY A 194 -12.01 -10.50 6.24
N GLU A 195 -11.48 -10.42 7.45
CA GLU A 195 -11.32 -9.20 8.24
C GLU A 195 -9.84 -9.01 8.52
N PHE A 196 -9.33 -7.82 8.27
CA PHE A 196 -7.88 -7.58 8.27
C PHE A 196 -7.51 -6.41 9.18
N ALA A 197 -6.60 -6.68 10.09
CA ALA A 197 -5.90 -5.67 10.87
C ALA A 197 -4.61 -5.25 10.17
N ILE A 198 -4.09 -4.07 10.54
CA ILE A 198 -2.73 -3.63 10.22
C ILE A 198 -1.90 -3.65 11.50
N SER A 199 -0.70 -4.24 11.41
CA SER A 199 0.28 -4.29 12.51
C SER A 199 -0.21 -5.01 13.77
N ASP A 200 -1.13 -5.98 13.66
CA ASP A 200 -1.67 -6.75 14.78
C ASP A 200 -0.63 -7.62 15.48
N TRP A 201 0.26 -8.23 14.70
CA TRP A 201 1.35 -9.00 15.30
C TRP A 201 2.32 -8.07 16.03
N VAL A 202 2.84 -6.99 15.44
CA VAL A 202 3.78 -6.13 16.18
C VAL A 202 3.16 -5.36 17.34
N SER A 203 1.88 -4.97 17.26
CA SER A 203 1.20 -4.24 18.33
C SER A 203 0.81 -5.13 19.52
N GLY A 204 0.61 -6.42 19.27
CA GLY A 204 0.05 -7.32 20.28
C GLY A 204 -1.46 -7.16 20.51
N ASP A 205 -2.14 -6.34 19.71
CA ASP A 205 -3.61 -6.23 19.69
C ASP A 205 -4.13 -6.90 18.41
N VAL A 206 -5.06 -7.84 18.55
CA VAL A 206 -5.72 -8.54 17.42
C VAL A 206 -6.47 -7.59 16.49
N ARG A 207 -6.77 -6.36 16.92
CA ARG A 207 -7.36 -5.32 16.08
C ARG A 207 -6.31 -4.50 15.32
N GLY A 208 -5.03 -4.67 15.63
CA GLY A 208 -3.97 -3.84 15.07
C GLY A 208 -3.98 -2.43 15.63
N VAL A 209 -3.50 -1.48 14.83
CA VAL A 209 -3.32 -0.08 15.24
C VAL A 209 -4.40 0.88 14.73
N ARG A 210 -5.39 0.38 13.98
CA ARG A 210 -6.55 1.15 13.49
C ARG A 210 -7.75 0.94 14.42
N TYR A 211 -8.81 1.74 14.28
CA TYR A 211 -9.99 1.61 15.16
C TYR A 211 -10.84 0.38 14.82
N TYR A 212 -10.88 -0.03 13.56
CA TYR A 212 -11.67 -1.15 13.07
C TYR A 212 -10.86 -2.05 12.14
N LEU A 213 -11.24 -3.32 12.06
CA LEU A 213 -10.73 -4.24 11.04
C LEU A 213 -11.31 -3.87 9.68
N TYR A 214 -10.53 -3.97 8.60
CA TYR A 214 -11.07 -3.83 7.25
C TYR A 214 -12.01 -4.99 6.94
N SER A 215 -13.29 -4.68 6.65
CA SER A 215 -14.34 -5.71 6.56
C SER A 215 -15.57 -5.23 5.81
N THR A 216 -16.11 -6.08 4.93
CA THR A 216 -17.43 -5.80 4.32
C THR A 216 -18.59 -5.90 5.31
N ASN A 217 -18.35 -6.38 6.53
CA ASN A 217 -19.36 -6.45 7.58
C ASN A 217 -19.46 -5.11 8.32
N ARG A 218 -20.57 -4.40 8.12
CA ARG A 218 -20.83 -3.07 8.73
C ARG A 218 -20.90 -3.07 10.25
N THR A 219 -21.09 -4.23 10.89
CA THR A 219 -21.01 -4.35 12.36
C THR A 219 -19.56 -4.34 12.82
N VAL A 220 -18.64 -4.84 12.01
CA VAL A 220 -17.20 -4.90 12.30
C VAL A 220 -16.52 -3.60 11.90
N ASN A 221 -16.85 -3.07 10.71
CA ASN A 221 -16.43 -1.73 10.30
C ASN A 221 -17.62 -0.85 9.89
N PRO A 222 -18.08 0.06 10.78
CA PRO A 222 -19.19 0.96 10.49
C PRO A 222 -18.75 2.25 9.78
N GLN A 223 -17.46 2.43 9.47
CA GLN A 223 -16.93 3.71 8.98
C GLN A 223 -17.52 4.12 7.61
N THR A 224 -17.82 5.41 7.49
CA THR A 224 -18.23 6.08 6.25
C THR A 224 -17.51 7.42 6.11
N TYR A 225 -17.70 8.12 4.99
CA TYR A 225 -17.16 9.46 4.78
C TYR A 225 -17.53 10.45 5.91
N ALA A 226 -18.73 10.36 6.47
CA ALA A 226 -19.19 11.19 7.58
C ALA A 226 -18.54 10.85 8.92
N THR A 227 -17.91 9.68 9.09
CA THR A 227 -17.16 9.31 10.31
C THR A 227 -16.03 10.30 10.60
N MET A 228 -15.45 10.93 9.56
CA MET A 228 -14.45 11.99 9.70
C MET A 228 -14.94 13.25 10.46
N ASN A 229 -16.24 13.38 10.76
CA ASN A 229 -16.74 14.47 11.60
C ASN A 229 -16.52 14.21 13.11
N GLU A 230 -16.23 12.96 13.50
CA GLU A 230 -15.97 12.63 14.89
C GLU A 230 -14.65 13.27 15.34
N LEU A 231 -14.60 13.74 16.59
CA LEU A 231 -13.45 14.47 17.15
C LEU A 231 -12.13 13.69 17.10
N ARG A 232 -12.19 12.36 17.04
CA ARG A 232 -11.02 11.48 16.98
C ARG A 232 -10.40 11.39 15.57
N TYR A 233 -11.11 11.77 14.51
CA TYR A 233 -10.63 11.67 13.12
C TYR A 233 -10.04 12.99 12.62
N TRP A 234 -8.90 13.37 13.19
CA TRP A 234 -8.17 14.58 12.82
C TRP A 234 -6.77 14.32 12.27
N GLY A 235 -6.15 13.17 12.60
CA GLY A 235 -4.86 12.75 12.08
C GLY A 235 -4.99 12.02 10.74
N GLU A 236 -3.88 11.96 10.01
CA GLU A 236 -3.85 11.29 8.70
C GLU A 236 -4.19 9.79 8.82
N HIS A 237 -3.73 9.12 9.87
CA HIS A 237 -3.96 7.70 10.11
C HIS A 237 -5.44 7.36 10.25
N GLU A 238 -6.17 8.13 11.06
CA GLU A 238 -7.60 7.94 11.30
C GLU A 238 -8.41 8.26 10.03
N ILE A 239 -8.00 9.27 9.27
CA ILE A 239 -8.62 9.54 7.96
C ILE A 239 -8.35 8.37 6.99
N GLY A 240 -7.14 7.81 7.01
CA GLY A 240 -6.70 6.76 6.09
C GLY A 240 -7.44 5.45 6.23
N GLU A 241 -7.80 5.04 7.44
CA GLU A 241 -8.60 3.81 7.62
C GLU A 241 -9.98 3.90 6.96
N ILE A 242 -10.60 5.09 6.92
CA ILE A 242 -11.87 5.28 6.20
C ILE A 242 -11.68 5.10 4.69
N TRP A 243 -10.56 5.60 4.14
CA TRP A 243 -10.25 5.43 2.73
C TRP A 243 -9.93 3.98 2.38
N ALA A 244 -9.10 3.32 3.18
CA ALA A 244 -8.74 1.92 2.99
C ALA A 244 -9.98 1.01 3.06
N GLU A 245 -10.90 1.26 3.98
CA GLU A 245 -12.19 0.55 4.06
C GLU A 245 -13.04 0.75 2.81
N ALA A 246 -13.13 1.99 2.29
CA ALA A 246 -13.84 2.25 1.04
C ALA A 246 -13.24 1.46 -0.14
N LEU A 247 -11.90 1.45 -0.27
CA LEU A 247 -11.23 0.66 -1.32
C LEU A 247 -11.41 -0.84 -1.14
N TRP A 248 -11.42 -1.34 0.11
CA TRP A 248 -11.71 -2.74 0.41
C TRP A 248 -13.11 -3.13 -0.08
N ILE A 249 -14.14 -2.35 0.24
CA ILE A 249 -15.52 -2.58 -0.23
C ILE A 249 -15.62 -2.57 -1.76
N VAL A 250 -15.00 -1.59 -2.41
CA VAL A 250 -14.96 -1.49 -3.88
C VAL A 250 -14.30 -2.74 -4.49
N MET A 251 -13.15 -3.15 -3.94
CA MET A 251 -12.46 -4.36 -4.41
C MET A 251 -13.33 -5.60 -4.29
N GLN A 252 -14.07 -5.77 -3.19
CA GLN A 252 -14.96 -6.91 -3.00
C GLN A 252 -16.12 -6.91 -4.02
N GLY A 253 -16.61 -5.73 -4.43
CA GLY A 253 -17.54 -5.59 -5.55
C GLY A 253 -16.94 -6.08 -6.87
N LEU A 254 -15.71 -5.67 -7.18
CA LEU A 254 -15.01 -6.13 -8.38
C LEU A 254 -14.70 -7.64 -8.34
N ILE A 255 -14.36 -8.20 -7.17
CA ILE A 255 -14.16 -9.65 -7.01
C ILE A 255 -15.45 -10.41 -7.29
N ARG A 256 -16.61 -9.91 -6.83
CA ARG A 256 -17.90 -10.54 -7.15
C ARG A 256 -18.18 -10.57 -8.66
N LYS A 257 -17.82 -9.51 -9.38
CA LYS A 257 -18.03 -9.40 -10.84
C LYS A 257 -17.04 -10.23 -11.65
N HIS A 258 -15.76 -10.15 -11.30
CA HIS A 258 -14.64 -10.65 -12.14
C HIS A 258 -13.95 -11.89 -11.57
N GLY A 259 -14.40 -12.39 -10.42
CA GLY A 259 -13.72 -13.44 -9.69
C GLY A 259 -12.44 -12.97 -9.01
N PHE A 260 -11.76 -13.91 -8.37
CA PHE A 260 -10.54 -13.70 -7.58
C PHE A 260 -9.34 -14.41 -8.22
N SER A 261 -8.16 -13.78 -8.13
CA SER A 261 -6.89 -14.43 -8.47
C SER A 261 -6.07 -14.73 -7.22
N SER A 262 -5.57 -15.96 -7.10
CA SER A 262 -4.64 -16.38 -6.05
C SER A 262 -3.21 -15.84 -6.20
N THR A 263 -2.97 -14.99 -7.19
CA THR A 263 -1.72 -14.26 -7.35
C THR A 263 -2.00 -12.83 -7.80
N LEU A 264 -1.20 -11.89 -7.28
CA LEU A 264 -1.17 -10.52 -7.80
C LEU A 264 -0.06 -10.30 -8.81
N PHE A 265 0.88 -11.25 -8.96
CA PHE A 265 1.99 -11.13 -9.90
C PHE A 265 1.55 -11.45 -11.33
N PRO A 266 1.67 -10.50 -12.26
CA PRO A 266 1.41 -10.79 -13.65
C PRO A 266 2.47 -11.75 -14.24
N PRO A 267 2.12 -12.55 -15.26
CA PRO A 267 3.01 -13.55 -15.86
C PRO A 267 4.24 -12.89 -16.49
N GLN A 268 5.43 -13.46 -16.28
CA GLN A 268 6.68 -12.89 -16.81
C GLN A 268 6.64 -12.74 -18.35
N PRO A 269 7.25 -11.68 -18.92
CA PRO A 269 7.42 -11.57 -20.36
C PRO A 269 8.20 -12.76 -20.93
N LEU A 270 7.84 -13.18 -22.14
CA LEU A 270 8.64 -14.12 -22.93
C LEU A 270 9.91 -13.43 -23.47
N ASP A 271 10.87 -14.22 -23.97
CA ASP A 271 12.13 -13.71 -24.55
C ASP A 271 11.94 -12.67 -25.66
N ASN A 272 10.82 -12.73 -26.37
CA ASN A 272 10.44 -11.76 -27.41
C ASN A 272 9.73 -10.50 -26.87
N GLY A 273 9.71 -10.31 -25.55
CA GLY A 273 9.06 -9.18 -24.87
C GLY A 273 7.54 -9.29 -24.77
N LYS A 274 6.91 -10.31 -25.35
CA LYS A 274 5.45 -10.50 -25.25
C LYS A 274 5.07 -10.97 -23.86
N ILE A 275 4.12 -10.29 -23.25
CA ILE A 275 3.51 -10.73 -21.99
C ILE A 275 2.43 -11.79 -22.31
N PRO A 276 2.54 -13.02 -21.79
CA PRO A 276 1.48 -14.01 -21.93
C PRO A 276 0.21 -13.49 -21.26
N THR A 277 -0.94 -13.55 -21.94
CA THR A 277 -2.20 -13.17 -21.30
C THR A 277 -2.61 -14.19 -20.24
N GLY A 278 -2.56 -15.49 -20.60
CA GLY A 278 -2.87 -16.60 -19.70
C GLY A 278 -4.23 -16.43 -19.01
N ASN A 279 -4.29 -16.83 -17.74
CA ASN A 279 -5.47 -16.55 -16.89
C ASN A 279 -5.37 -15.19 -16.19
N PHE A 280 -4.25 -14.48 -16.29
CA PHE A 280 -4.05 -13.24 -15.54
C PHE A 280 -4.67 -12.03 -16.25
N TYR A 281 -4.42 -11.91 -17.56
CA TYR A 281 -4.96 -10.84 -18.39
C TYR A 281 -6.12 -11.33 -19.26
N ARG A 282 -6.93 -10.38 -19.71
CA ARG A 282 -7.98 -10.63 -20.70
C ARG A 282 -7.38 -10.78 -22.09
N SER A 283 -8.07 -11.53 -22.95
CA SER A 283 -7.75 -11.54 -24.37
C SER A 283 -8.15 -10.20 -24.99
N GLN A 284 -7.23 -9.51 -25.65
CA GLN A 284 -7.48 -8.22 -26.27
C GLN A 284 -6.75 -8.08 -27.61
N ALA A 285 -7.23 -7.14 -28.44
CA ALA A 285 -6.61 -6.81 -29.71
C ALA A 285 -5.19 -6.27 -29.52
N VAL A 286 -4.33 -6.52 -30.51
CA VAL A 286 -2.95 -6.03 -30.52
C VAL A 286 -2.92 -4.50 -30.38
N GLY A 287 -2.06 -3.99 -29.50
CA GLY A 287 -1.90 -2.56 -29.24
C GLY A 287 -2.87 -1.98 -28.21
N LYS A 288 -3.79 -2.78 -27.65
CA LYS A 288 -4.60 -2.37 -26.48
C LYS A 288 -3.83 -2.60 -25.17
N PRO A 289 -4.03 -1.77 -24.14
CA PRO A 289 -3.46 -1.99 -22.81
C PRO A 289 -3.85 -3.35 -22.24
N LEU A 290 -2.96 -3.99 -21.49
CA LEU A 290 -3.28 -5.24 -20.81
C LEU A 290 -4.23 -4.96 -19.64
N VAL A 291 -5.37 -5.66 -19.61
CA VAL A 291 -6.37 -5.51 -18.56
C VAL A 291 -6.39 -6.76 -17.68
N PRO A 292 -6.15 -6.65 -16.36
CA PRO A 292 -6.26 -7.78 -15.45
C PRO A 292 -7.67 -8.39 -15.49
N ARG A 293 -7.73 -9.71 -15.38
CA ARG A 293 -8.98 -10.46 -15.50
C ARG A 293 -9.81 -10.42 -14.22
N HIS A 294 -9.18 -10.49 -13.05
CA HIS A 294 -9.86 -10.73 -11.77
C HIS A 294 -9.99 -9.44 -10.95
N GLY A 295 -11.00 -9.36 -10.10
CA GLY A 295 -11.37 -8.13 -9.38
C GLY A 295 -10.26 -7.58 -8.48
N ASN A 296 -9.55 -8.45 -7.76
CA ASN A 296 -8.42 -8.03 -6.91
C ASN A 296 -7.24 -7.51 -7.74
N THR A 297 -6.86 -8.21 -8.82
CA THR A 297 -5.79 -7.76 -9.73
C THR A 297 -6.17 -6.49 -10.48
N LEU A 298 -7.44 -6.34 -10.86
CA LEU A 298 -7.95 -5.15 -11.53
C LEU A 298 -7.94 -3.96 -10.57
N MET A 299 -8.40 -4.14 -9.34
CA MET A 299 -8.41 -3.05 -8.36
C MET A 299 -7.01 -2.51 -8.07
N VAL A 300 -6.00 -3.37 -7.91
CA VAL A 300 -4.60 -2.94 -7.76
C VAL A 300 -4.15 -2.10 -8.96
N GLN A 301 -4.47 -2.54 -10.18
CA GLN A 301 -4.16 -1.79 -11.40
C GLN A 301 -4.86 -0.42 -11.44
N LEU A 302 -6.14 -0.37 -11.07
CA LEU A 302 -6.92 0.87 -11.05
C LEU A 302 -6.39 1.85 -10.00
N VAL A 303 -6.05 1.39 -8.80
CA VAL A 303 -5.48 2.24 -7.74
C VAL A 303 -4.16 2.86 -8.17
N ILE A 304 -3.25 2.07 -8.77
CA ILE A 304 -1.96 2.59 -9.24
C ILE A 304 -2.14 3.58 -10.39
N LEU A 305 -3.07 3.34 -11.30
CA LEU A 305 -3.41 4.30 -12.36
C LEU A 305 -4.06 5.57 -11.79
N ALA A 306 -4.95 5.45 -10.82
CA ALA A 306 -5.61 6.58 -10.19
C ALA A 306 -4.61 7.53 -9.51
N MET A 307 -3.59 6.99 -8.82
CA MET A 307 -2.51 7.79 -8.25
C MET A 307 -1.76 8.62 -9.31
N LYS A 308 -1.66 8.13 -10.56
CA LYS A 308 -1.07 8.87 -11.68
C LYS A 308 -1.99 9.95 -12.24
N LEU A 309 -3.29 9.74 -12.16
CA LEU A 309 -4.32 10.61 -12.77
C LEU A 309 -4.76 11.74 -11.84
N GLN A 310 -4.80 11.49 -10.53
CA GLN A 310 -5.32 12.43 -9.56
C GLN A 310 -4.44 13.68 -9.43
N PRO A 311 -5.02 14.84 -9.07
CA PRO A 311 -4.27 16.08 -8.88
C PRO A 311 -3.35 16.01 -7.65
N CYS A 312 -2.50 17.02 -7.48
CA CYS A 312 -1.77 17.20 -6.24
C CYS A 312 -2.71 17.65 -5.12
N ARG A 313 -2.53 17.12 -3.90
CA ARG A 313 -3.41 17.34 -2.72
C ARG A 313 -4.88 16.97 -3.00
N PRO A 314 -5.14 15.75 -3.48
CA PRO A 314 -6.50 15.31 -3.79
C PRO A 314 -7.35 15.18 -2.52
N SER A 315 -8.65 15.44 -2.67
CA SER A 315 -9.71 15.03 -1.73
C SER A 315 -10.13 13.58 -2.00
N PHE A 316 -10.96 13.00 -1.12
CA PHE A 316 -11.57 11.69 -1.38
C PHE A 316 -12.40 11.68 -2.67
N PHE A 317 -13.01 12.80 -3.04
CA PHE A 317 -13.75 12.92 -4.31
C PHE A 317 -12.81 12.88 -5.50
N ASP A 318 -11.68 13.60 -5.45
CA ASP A 318 -10.69 13.59 -6.53
C ASP A 318 -10.10 12.18 -6.71
N ALA A 319 -9.77 11.49 -5.62
CA ALA A 319 -9.22 10.14 -5.66
C ALA A 319 -10.24 9.10 -6.14
N ARG A 320 -11.50 9.19 -5.69
CA ARG A 320 -12.62 8.36 -6.18
C ARG A 320 -12.80 8.52 -7.69
N ASP A 321 -12.89 9.77 -8.14
CA ASP A 321 -13.14 10.08 -9.54
C ASP A 321 -11.94 9.67 -10.41
N ALA A 322 -10.70 9.75 -9.89
CA ALA A 322 -9.51 9.23 -10.56
C ALA A 322 -9.51 7.69 -10.70
N ILE A 323 -10.08 6.94 -9.76
CA ILE A 323 -10.27 5.48 -9.88
C ILE A 323 -11.30 5.15 -10.95
N ILE A 324 -12.39 5.91 -11.01
CA ILE A 324 -13.42 5.74 -12.05
C ILE A 324 -12.84 6.09 -13.43
N GLU A 325 -12.06 7.16 -13.54
CA GLU A 325 -11.38 7.53 -14.78
C GLU A 325 -10.30 6.50 -15.17
N ALA A 326 -9.59 5.93 -14.20
CA ALA A 326 -8.65 4.84 -14.47
C ALA A 326 -9.35 3.64 -15.13
N ASP A 327 -10.55 3.29 -14.67
CA ASP A 327 -11.35 2.23 -15.30
C ASP A 327 -11.82 2.65 -16.70
N ARG A 328 -12.26 3.90 -16.86
CA ARG A 328 -12.62 4.44 -18.19
C ARG A 328 -11.47 4.31 -19.19
N VAL A 329 -10.26 4.68 -18.79
CA VAL A 329 -9.07 4.61 -19.65
C VAL A 329 -8.64 3.18 -19.92
N LEU A 330 -8.69 2.30 -18.91
CA LEU A 330 -8.16 0.93 -19.00
C LEU A 330 -9.13 -0.04 -19.68
N THR A 331 -10.42 0.01 -19.30
CA THR A 331 -11.44 -0.97 -19.68
C THR A 331 -12.53 -0.39 -20.59
N GLY A 332 -12.55 0.94 -20.76
CA GLY A 332 -13.65 1.64 -21.43
C GLY A 332 -14.82 1.97 -20.49
N GLY A 333 -14.65 1.81 -19.18
CA GLY A 333 -15.66 2.17 -18.18
C GLY A 333 -16.64 1.02 -17.87
N GLU A 334 -16.25 -0.22 -18.16
CA GLU A 334 -17.12 -1.38 -17.99
C GLU A 334 -17.53 -1.61 -16.52
N ASN A 335 -16.79 -1.04 -15.56
CA ASN A 335 -16.99 -1.20 -14.12
C ASN A 335 -17.57 0.03 -13.45
N PHE A 336 -18.03 0.99 -14.24
CA PHE A 336 -18.54 2.27 -13.75
C PHE A 336 -19.60 2.08 -12.66
N CYS A 337 -20.56 1.18 -12.86
CA CYS A 337 -21.62 0.91 -11.89
C CYS A 337 -21.08 0.27 -10.61
N GLU A 338 -20.22 -0.75 -10.72
CA GLU A 338 -19.68 -1.46 -9.55
C GLU A 338 -18.79 -0.56 -8.70
N LEU A 339 -18.01 0.32 -9.33
CA LEU A 339 -17.19 1.31 -8.63
C LEU A 339 -18.09 2.30 -7.87
N TRP A 340 -19.10 2.88 -8.52
CA TRP A 340 -20.02 3.80 -7.86
C TRP A 340 -20.81 3.18 -6.72
N VAL A 341 -21.27 1.93 -6.88
CA VAL A 341 -21.94 1.18 -5.81
C VAL A 341 -20.97 0.95 -4.65
N GLY A 342 -19.73 0.53 -4.92
CA GLY A 342 -18.74 0.33 -3.87
C GLY A 342 -18.46 1.60 -3.05
N PHE A 343 -18.27 2.73 -3.73
CA PHE A 343 -18.05 4.02 -3.06
C PHE A 343 -19.30 4.53 -2.33
N SER A 344 -20.50 4.37 -2.92
CA SER A 344 -21.74 4.82 -2.27
C SER A 344 -22.02 4.06 -0.98
N LEU A 345 -21.67 2.78 -0.91
CA LEU A 345 -21.77 2.00 0.33
C LEU A 345 -20.97 2.66 1.45
N SER A 346 -19.81 3.27 1.17
CA SER A 346 -18.96 3.95 2.15
C SER A 346 -19.27 5.45 2.31
N GLY A 347 -20.43 5.91 1.85
CA GLY A 347 -20.84 7.32 1.97
C GLY A 347 -20.21 8.25 0.93
N LEU A 348 -19.54 7.71 -0.10
CA LEU A 348 -18.87 8.47 -1.17
C LEU A 348 -19.65 8.47 -2.49
N GLY A 349 -20.99 8.40 -2.42
CA GLY A 349 -21.88 8.51 -3.57
C GLY A 349 -21.90 9.90 -4.21
N ILE A 350 -22.68 10.06 -5.29
CA ILE A 350 -22.74 11.32 -6.08
C ILE A 350 -23.27 12.53 -5.28
N ASP A 351 -24.03 12.27 -4.22
CA ASP A 351 -24.61 13.29 -3.35
C ASP A 351 -23.83 13.49 -2.03
N ALA A 352 -22.63 12.90 -1.92
CA ALA A 352 -21.71 13.14 -0.83
C ALA A 352 -21.22 14.59 -0.89
N SER A 353 -20.98 15.22 0.25
CA SER A 353 -20.57 16.62 0.28
C SER A 353 -19.66 16.98 1.44
N LEU A 354 -18.79 17.95 1.20
CA LEU A 354 -18.01 18.65 2.22
C LEU A 354 -18.54 20.08 2.32
N ARG A 355 -19.03 20.46 3.50
CA ARG A 355 -19.53 21.82 3.78
C ARG A 355 -18.60 22.52 4.76
N LYS A 356 -18.51 23.85 4.68
CA LYS A 356 -17.66 24.66 5.57
C LYS A 356 -16.20 24.18 5.55
N ALA A 357 -15.69 23.83 4.37
CA ALA A 357 -14.29 23.46 4.21
C ALA A 357 -13.41 24.61 4.69
N ASP A 358 -12.33 24.28 5.41
CA ASP A 358 -11.33 25.25 5.82
C ASP A 358 -9.97 24.96 5.17
N ARG A 359 -9.04 25.91 5.31
CA ARG A 359 -7.70 25.80 4.73
C ARG A 359 -6.83 24.70 5.36
N TRP A 360 -7.28 24.10 6.45
CA TRP A 360 -6.59 23.04 7.19
C TRP A 360 -7.19 21.65 6.89
N GLY A 361 -8.03 21.52 5.86
CA GLY A 361 -8.66 20.25 5.51
C GLY A 361 -9.81 19.87 6.45
N GLY A 362 -10.27 20.79 7.29
CA GLY A 362 -11.48 20.64 8.08
C GLY A 362 -12.75 20.85 7.27
N GLY A 363 -13.89 20.62 7.91
CA GLY A 363 -15.22 20.78 7.32
C GLY A 363 -16.19 19.71 7.80
N VAL A 364 -17.47 19.90 7.49
CA VAL A 364 -18.55 18.97 7.83
C VAL A 364 -18.86 18.09 6.62
N ARG A 365 -18.59 16.81 6.77
CA ARG A 365 -18.77 15.78 5.75
C ARG A 365 -20.15 15.18 5.87
N LYS A 366 -20.78 14.90 4.74
CA LYS A 366 -22.08 14.25 4.68
C LYS A 366 -21.99 13.09 3.70
N ASP A 367 -22.44 11.93 4.17
CA ASP A 367 -22.55 10.75 3.33
C ASP A 367 -23.48 11.00 2.14
N GLY A 368 -23.03 10.53 0.98
CA GLY A 368 -23.84 10.33 -0.20
C GLY A 368 -23.98 8.85 -0.48
N LEU A 369 -25.21 8.41 -0.73
CA LEU A 369 -25.53 7.01 -1.01
C LEU A 369 -26.07 6.83 -2.43
N LYS A 370 -26.30 7.92 -3.17
CA LYS A 370 -26.78 7.84 -4.54
C LYS A 370 -25.66 7.40 -5.48
N VAL A 371 -26.06 6.62 -6.49
CA VAL A 371 -25.24 6.28 -7.64
C VAL A 371 -25.76 7.04 -8.87
N PRO A 372 -24.95 7.20 -9.95
CA PRO A 372 -25.44 7.76 -11.20
C PRO A 372 -26.66 7.02 -11.74
N THR A 373 -27.54 7.72 -12.47
CA THR A 373 -28.81 7.15 -12.95
C THR A 373 -28.60 5.94 -13.87
N GLU A 374 -27.54 5.94 -14.68
CA GLU A 374 -27.14 4.81 -15.52
C GLU A 374 -26.76 3.55 -14.71
N SER A 375 -26.38 3.71 -13.44
CA SER A 375 -26.08 2.62 -12.52
C SER A 375 -27.29 2.17 -11.70
N SER A 376 -28.35 2.97 -11.62
CA SER A 376 -29.58 2.65 -10.86
C SER A 376 -30.54 1.69 -11.57
N LEU A 377 -30.28 1.36 -12.84
CA LEU A 377 -31.11 0.49 -13.68
C LEU A 377 -30.51 -0.92 -13.86
N ALA A 378 -29.43 -1.23 -13.14
CA ALA A 378 -28.68 -2.48 -13.28
C ALA A 378 -29.03 -3.56 -12.23
N ASP A 379 -30.08 -3.32 -11.42
CA ASP A 379 -30.62 -4.29 -10.45
C ASP A 379 -31.77 -5.13 -11.04
#